data_AF-A0A8G1ZFP7-F1
#
_entry.id   AF-A0A8G1ZFP7-F1
#
_cell.length_a   1.000
_cell.length_b   1.000
_cell.length_c   1.000
_cell.angle_alpha   90.00
_cell.angle_beta   90.00
_cell.angle_gamma   90.00
#
_symmetry.space_group_name_H-M   'P 1'
#
loop_
_entity.id
_entity.type
_entity.pdbx_description
1 polymer ?
#
loop_
_entity_poly.entity_id
_entity_poly.type
_entity_poly.pdbx_seq_one_letter_code
_entity_poly.pdbx_strand_id
1 'polypeptide(L)'
;MKRLAVYCGSATPADLTYIDAARHVGRTLAERGIGVVYGGGRLGLMGAVADAALEAGGEVIGVIPEALVGAEVAHRGCTELHVVQTMHQRKQLFTDLSDGFVTLPGGVGTMDELWEAISWAQLGYHSKPVGLLNVAGFYDQLIGFNRQMVEAGFIRAQHAGIMIHADGIEALVDAMSAYQPHETIFAMKADRL
;
A
#
# COMPACT_ATOMS: atom_id res chain seq x y z
N MET A 1 -7.05 -0.93 -13.54
CA MET A 1 -6.02 -1.26 -12.55
C MET A 1 -5.77 -2.75 -12.63
N LYS A 2 -4.53 -3.19 -12.81
CA LYS A 2 -4.14 -4.60 -12.96
C LYS A 2 -3.44 -5.14 -11.73
N ARG A 3 -2.64 -4.32 -11.04
CA ARG A 3 -1.87 -4.71 -9.86
C ARG A 3 -1.89 -3.64 -8.79
N LEU A 4 -1.90 -4.05 -7.52
CA LEU A 4 -1.80 -3.16 -6.38
C LEU A 4 -0.66 -3.59 -5.47
N ALA A 5 0.17 -2.63 -5.07
CA ALA A 5 1.13 -2.83 -4.00
C ALA A 5 0.39 -2.80 -2.66
N VAL A 6 0.57 -3.83 -1.84
CA VAL A 6 -0.07 -3.96 -0.53
C VAL A 6 0.97 -3.80 0.57
N TYR A 7 0.86 -2.72 1.33
CA TYR A 7 1.68 -2.42 2.49
C TYR A 7 0.94 -2.83 3.75
N CYS A 8 1.53 -3.70 4.57
CA CYS A 8 0.89 -4.20 5.79
C CYS A 8 1.91 -4.71 6.82
N GLY A 9 1.47 -4.90 8.07
CA GLY A 9 2.35 -5.36 9.14
C GLY A 9 2.83 -6.81 8.96
N SER A 10 4.11 -7.05 9.24
CA SER A 10 4.69 -8.41 9.34
C SER A 10 4.34 -9.12 10.66
N ALA A 11 3.86 -8.38 11.66
CA ALA A 11 3.43 -8.92 12.94
C ALA A 11 2.05 -9.59 12.83
N THR A 12 1.78 -10.53 13.75
CA THR A 12 0.47 -11.16 13.94
C THR A 12 -0.15 -10.63 15.24
N PRO A 13 -1.06 -9.63 15.17
CA PRO A 13 -1.77 -9.15 16.36
C PRO A 13 -2.65 -10.26 16.97
N ALA A 14 -2.91 -10.16 18.27
CA ALA A 14 -3.84 -11.07 18.96
C ALA A 14 -5.30 -10.85 18.55
N ASP A 15 -5.65 -9.61 18.17
CA ASP A 15 -6.95 -9.28 17.60
C ASP A 15 -7.04 -9.79 16.16
N LEU A 16 -7.92 -10.76 15.94
CA LEU A 16 -8.10 -11.41 14.65
C LEU A 16 -8.69 -10.48 13.58
N THR A 17 -9.32 -9.37 13.98
CA THR A 17 -9.93 -8.39 13.07
C THR A 17 -8.96 -7.96 11.96
N TYR A 18 -7.69 -7.77 12.29
CA TYR A 18 -6.67 -7.35 11.33
C TYR A 18 -6.24 -8.44 10.36
N ILE A 19 -6.14 -9.68 10.84
CA ILE A 19 -5.81 -10.85 10.01
C ILE A 19 -6.98 -11.18 9.07
N ASP A 20 -8.21 -11.10 9.57
CA ASP A 20 -9.39 -11.35 8.75
C ASP A 20 -9.59 -10.26 7.70
N ALA A 21 -9.31 -9.00 8.03
CA ALA A 21 -9.26 -7.92 7.06
C ALA A 21 -8.19 -8.17 5.98
N ALA A 22 -6.99 -8.60 6.37
CA ALA A 22 -5.92 -8.95 5.43
C ALA A 22 -6.33 -10.08 4.46
N ARG A 23 -6.95 -11.15 4.97
CA ARG A 23 -7.48 -12.23 4.13
C ARG A 23 -8.57 -11.74 3.17
N HIS A 24 -9.47 -10.90 3.69
CA HIS A 24 -10.54 -10.33 2.88
C HIS A 24 -9.99 -9.44 1.77
N VAL A 25 -8.96 -8.63 2.03
CA VAL A 25 -8.25 -7.86 1.01
C VAL A 25 -7.67 -8.77 -0.08
N GLY A 26 -6.85 -9.77 0.29
CA GLY A 26 -6.21 -10.66 -0.68
C GLY A 26 -7.21 -11.34 -1.60
N ARG A 27 -8.28 -11.89 -1.02
CA ARG A 27 -9.39 -12.51 -1.76
C ARG A 27 -10.11 -11.54 -2.69
N THR A 28 -10.46 -10.36 -2.18
CA THR A 28 -11.20 -9.35 -2.96
C THR A 28 -10.42 -8.88 -4.17
N LEU A 29 -9.10 -8.66 -4.01
CA LEU A 29 -8.24 -8.27 -5.12
C LEU A 29 -8.18 -9.37 -6.18
N ALA A 30 -7.97 -10.63 -5.77
CA ALA A 30 -7.95 -11.78 -6.68
C ALA A 30 -9.28 -11.97 -7.42
N GLU A 31 -10.41 -11.90 -6.72
CA GLU A 31 -11.76 -12.01 -7.32
C GLU A 31 -12.06 -10.87 -8.32
N ARG A 32 -11.46 -9.70 -8.12
CA ARG A 32 -11.52 -8.56 -9.05
C ARG A 32 -10.50 -8.65 -10.19
N GLY A 33 -9.68 -9.71 -10.25
CA GLY A 33 -8.62 -9.88 -11.25
C GLY A 33 -7.45 -8.89 -11.07
N ILE A 34 -7.24 -8.40 -9.84
CA ILE A 34 -6.15 -7.49 -9.48
C ILE A 34 -5.05 -8.29 -8.78
N GLY A 35 -3.84 -8.26 -9.33
CA GLY A 35 -2.67 -8.91 -8.75
C GLY A 35 -2.15 -8.17 -7.51
N VAL A 36 -1.56 -8.91 -6.58
CA VAL A 36 -0.95 -8.39 -5.34
C VAL A 36 0.56 -8.28 -5.51
N VAL A 37 1.12 -7.09 -5.31
CA VAL A 37 2.56 -6.87 -5.14
C VAL A 37 2.82 -6.57 -3.66
N TYR A 38 3.75 -7.24 -2.99
CA TYR A 38 3.96 -7.05 -1.54
C TYR A 38 5.38 -7.39 -1.07
N GLY A 39 5.65 -7.24 0.24
CA GLY A 39 6.97 -7.42 0.87
C GLY A 39 7.60 -8.82 0.83
N GLY A 40 6.90 -9.84 0.32
CA GLY A 40 7.47 -11.16 0.09
C GLY A 40 7.64 -12.05 1.32
N GLY A 41 7.24 -11.60 2.51
CA GLY A 41 7.30 -12.37 3.75
C GLY A 41 6.00 -13.13 4.07
N ARG A 42 6.10 -14.27 4.76
CA ARG A 42 4.95 -15.15 5.07
C ARG A 42 4.30 -14.88 6.43
N LEU A 43 4.83 -13.95 7.22
CA LEU A 43 4.37 -13.68 8.58
C LEU A 43 3.24 -12.64 8.61
N GLY A 44 2.43 -12.67 9.67
CA GLY A 44 1.47 -11.62 9.97
C GLY A 44 0.42 -11.38 8.88
N LEU A 45 0.08 -10.10 8.69
CA LEU A 45 -0.88 -9.68 7.67
C LEU A 45 -0.33 -9.92 6.27
N MET A 46 0.99 -9.82 6.06
CA MET A 46 1.63 -10.06 4.76
C MET A 46 1.32 -11.48 4.25
N GLY A 47 1.52 -12.49 5.09
CA GLY A 47 1.15 -13.87 4.77
C GLY A 47 -0.34 -14.02 4.52
N ALA A 48 -1.17 -13.43 5.37
CA ALA A 48 -2.64 -13.52 5.26
C ALA A 48 -3.19 -12.93 3.95
N VAL A 49 -2.66 -11.79 3.48
CA VAL A 49 -3.02 -11.22 2.17
C VAL A 49 -2.58 -12.15 1.04
N ALA A 50 -1.31 -12.57 1.07
CA ALA A 50 -0.72 -13.38 0.00
C ALA A 50 -1.41 -14.73 -0.14
N ASP A 51 -1.57 -15.47 0.96
CA ASP A 51 -2.22 -16.79 0.97
C ASP A 51 -3.68 -16.67 0.50
N ALA A 52 -4.45 -15.69 0.99
CA ALA A 52 -5.84 -15.53 0.59
C ALA A 52 -6.01 -15.14 -0.89
N ALA A 53 -5.08 -14.36 -1.45
CA ALA A 53 -5.08 -14.05 -2.87
C ALA A 53 -4.77 -15.29 -3.72
N LEU A 54 -3.76 -16.08 -3.33
CA LEU A 54 -3.39 -17.33 -4.00
C LEU A 54 -4.52 -18.37 -3.93
N GLU A 55 -5.15 -18.53 -2.78
CA GLU A 55 -6.30 -19.44 -2.57
C GLU A 55 -7.48 -19.09 -3.48
N ALA A 56 -7.67 -17.81 -3.78
CA ALA A 56 -8.68 -17.31 -4.72
C ALA A 56 -8.22 -17.34 -6.19
N GLY A 57 -7.03 -17.88 -6.48
CA GLY A 57 -6.48 -18.00 -7.84
C GLY A 57 -5.85 -16.72 -8.39
N GLY A 58 -5.53 -15.74 -7.53
CA GLY A 58 -4.90 -14.48 -7.91
C GLY A 58 -3.39 -14.57 -8.14
N GLU A 59 -2.84 -13.54 -8.79
CA GLU A 59 -1.39 -13.34 -8.96
C GLU A 59 -0.81 -12.70 -7.69
N VAL A 60 0.30 -13.24 -7.18
CA VAL A 60 1.05 -12.66 -6.05
C VAL A 60 2.52 -12.54 -6.39
N ILE A 61 3.04 -11.32 -6.34
CA ILE A 61 4.44 -10.96 -6.61
C ILE A 61 5.08 -10.44 -5.31
N GLY A 62 6.04 -11.18 -4.78
CA GLY A 62 6.82 -10.76 -3.63
C GLY A 62 8.07 -9.99 -4.03
N VAL A 63 8.42 -8.93 -3.29
CA VAL A 63 9.70 -8.22 -3.41
C VAL A 63 10.35 -8.14 -2.03
N ILE A 64 11.45 -8.87 -1.84
CA ILE A 64 12.11 -9.01 -0.54
C ILE A 64 13.61 -8.68 -0.64
N PRO A 65 14.19 -7.88 0.28
CA PRO A 65 15.63 -7.69 0.35
C PRO A 65 16.32 -8.98 0.83
N GLU A 66 17.50 -9.28 0.31
CA GLU A 66 18.32 -10.44 0.71
C GLU A 66 18.46 -10.54 2.24
N ALA A 67 18.68 -9.40 2.90
CA ALA A 67 18.83 -9.31 4.36
C ALA A 67 17.59 -9.75 5.16
N LEU A 68 16.40 -9.76 4.54
CA LEU A 68 15.13 -10.10 5.20
C LEU A 68 14.60 -11.49 4.84
N VAL A 69 15.22 -12.19 3.88
CA VAL A 69 14.78 -13.51 3.41
C VAL A 69 14.59 -14.52 4.56
N GLY A 70 15.53 -14.55 5.50
CA GLY A 70 15.45 -15.42 6.68
C GLY A 70 14.50 -14.90 7.75
N ALA A 71 14.56 -13.59 8.04
CA ALA A 71 13.81 -12.98 9.14
C ALA A 71 12.30 -12.92 8.89
N GLU A 72 11.88 -12.65 7.64
CA GLU A 72 10.47 -12.53 7.26
C GLU A 72 9.90 -13.82 6.65
N VAL A 73 10.69 -14.89 6.63
CA VAL A 73 10.33 -16.19 6.08
C VAL A 73 9.81 -16.04 4.64
N ALA A 74 10.73 -15.79 3.70
CA ALA A 74 10.41 -15.58 2.29
C ALA A 74 9.34 -16.57 1.77
N HIS A 75 8.27 -16.00 1.21
CA HIS A 75 7.11 -16.75 0.73
C HIS A 75 7.39 -17.38 -0.64
N ARG A 76 7.94 -18.60 -0.65
CA ARG A 76 8.30 -19.32 -1.87
C ARG A 76 7.11 -19.85 -2.69
N GLY A 77 5.88 -19.73 -2.17
CA GLY A 77 4.65 -20.09 -2.89
C GLY A 77 4.04 -18.97 -3.72
N CYS A 78 4.66 -17.79 -3.80
CA CYS A 78 4.17 -16.68 -4.64
C CYS A 78 4.27 -17.05 -6.13
N THR A 79 3.48 -16.37 -6.97
CA THR A 79 3.60 -16.46 -8.44
C THR A 79 4.99 -16.03 -8.91
N GLU A 80 5.51 -14.96 -8.31
CA GLU A 80 6.87 -14.47 -8.53
C GLU A 80 7.47 -13.97 -7.21
N LEU A 81 8.79 -14.09 -7.04
CA LEU A 81 9.51 -13.57 -5.90
C LEU A 81 10.83 -12.93 -6.35
N HIS A 82 10.91 -11.61 -6.25
CA HIS A 82 12.12 -10.83 -6.50
C HIS A 82 12.92 -10.68 -5.22
N VAL A 83 14.17 -11.15 -5.24
CA VAL A 83 15.14 -10.87 -4.17
C VAL A 83 16.04 -9.72 -4.61
N VAL A 84 16.08 -8.65 -3.80
CA VAL A 84 16.80 -7.41 -4.12
C VAL A 84 17.90 -7.10 -3.10
N GLN A 85 18.82 -6.20 -3.45
CA GLN A 85 19.96 -5.88 -2.60
C GLN A 85 19.62 -4.85 -1.51
N THR A 86 18.69 -3.93 -1.77
CA THR A 86 18.43 -2.79 -0.88
C THR A 86 16.95 -2.50 -0.70
N MET A 87 16.60 -1.82 0.39
CA MET A 87 15.24 -1.31 0.62
C MET A 87 14.79 -0.32 -0.46
N HIS A 88 15.71 0.49 -1.00
CA HIS A 88 15.39 1.41 -2.09
C HIS A 88 14.97 0.65 -3.36
N GLN A 89 15.68 -0.42 -3.72
CA GLN A 89 15.30 -1.27 -4.86
C GLN A 89 13.95 -1.95 -4.62
N ARG A 90 13.68 -2.40 -3.39
CA ARG A 90 12.37 -2.96 -3.00
C ARG A 90 11.25 -1.96 -3.28
N LYS A 91 11.36 -0.74 -2.76
CA LYS A 91 10.32 0.29 -2.89
C LYS A 91 10.18 0.81 -4.34
N GLN A 92 11.28 0.88 -5.08
CA GLN A 92 11.24 1.16 -6.52
C GLN A 92 10.42 0.10 -7.27
N LEU A 93 10.66 -1.19 -7.03
CA LEU A 93 9.90 -2.27 -7.67
C LEU A 93 8.41 -2.27 -7.28
N PHE A 94 8.06 -1.92 -6.05
CA PHE A 94 6.65 -1.72 -5.69
C PHE A 94 5.99 -0.67 -6.59
N THR A 95 6.69 0.45 -6.80
CA THR A 95 6.21 1.50 -7.68
C THR A 95 6.15 1.03 -9.12
N ASP A 96 7.17 0.34 -9.64
CA ASP A 96 7.22 -0.07 -11.05
C ASP A 96 6.18 -1.14 -11.41
N LEU A 97 5.93 -2.08 -10.51
CA LEU A 97 5.07 -3.25 -10.75
C LEU A 97 3.58 -3.01 -10.48
N SER A 98 3.22 -1.90 -9.82
CA SER A 98 1.86 -1.66 -9.34
C SER A 98 1.18 -0.48 -10.02
N ASP A 99 -0.14 -0.49 -10.11
CA ASP A 99 -0.94 0.62 -10.63
C ASP A 99 -1.49 1.53 -9.52
N GLY A 100 -1.20 1.20 -8.25
CA GLY A 100 -1.66 1.89 -7.05
C GLY A 100 -1.16 1.18 -5.80
N PHE A 101 -1.44 1.77 -4.64
CA PHE A 101 -0.96 1.30 -3.35
C PHE A 101 -2.12 1.17 -2.38
N VAL A 102 -2.18 0.07 -1.62
CA VAL A 102 -3.17 -0.14 -0.56
C VAL A 102 -2.42 -0.41 0.75
N THR A 103 -2.70 0.40 1.75
CA THR A 103 -2.07 0.29 3.08
C THR A 103 -3.06 -0.27 4.08
N LEU A 104 -2.72 -1.41 4.68
CA LEU A 104 -3.44 -2.04 5.79
C LEU A 104 -2.72 -1.72 7.11
N PRO A 105 -3.37 -1.98 8.27
CA PRO A 105 -2.75 -1.86 9.58
C PRO A 105 -1.33 -2.42 9.64
N GLY A 106 -0.43 -1.65 10.23
CA GLY A 106 1.00 -1.95 10.24
C GLY A 106 1.80 -0.96 11.10
N GLY A 107 3.08 -1.28 11.28
CA GLY A 107 3.99 -0.50 12.10
C GLY A 107 4.81 0.51 11.31
N VAL A 108 6.00 0.82 11.81
CA VAL A 108 6.89 1.85 11.25
C VAL A 108 7.28 1.57 9.79
N GLY A 109 7.56 0.31 9.43
CA GLY A 109 7.89 -0.04 8.03
C GLY A 109 6.74 0.25 7.06
N THR A 110 5.51 -0.07 7.46
CA THR A 110 4.30 0.24 6.69
C THR A 110 4.09 1.75 6.55
N MET A 111 4.42 2.53 7.58
CA MET A 111 4.36 4.00 7.52
C MET A 111 5.44 4.61 6.62
N ASP A 112 6.65 4.04 6.60
CA ASP A 112 7.71 4.43 5.65
C ASP A 112 7.23 4.26 4.20
N GLU A 113 6.65 3.10 3.88
CA GLU A 113 6.12 2.79 2.55
C GLU A 113 4.93 3.70 2.16
N LEU A 114 4.00 3.96 3.08
CA LEU A 114 2.86 4.85 2.87
C LEU A 114 3.30 6.30 2.58
N TRP A 115 4.12 6.88 3.45
CA TRP A 115 4.52 8.28 3.30
C TRP A 115 5.44 8.50 2.10
N GLU A 116 6.26 7.50 1.74
CA GLU A 116 7.04 7.56 0.51
C GLU A 116 6.14 7.60 -0.73
N ALA A 117 5.12 6.72 -0.81
CA ALA A 117 4.16 6.74 -1.93
C ALA A 117 3.40 8.08 -2.03
N ILE A 118 3.02 8.67 -0.90
CA ILE A 118 2.36 9.99 -0.87
C ILE A 118 3.32 11.09 -1.35
N SER A 119 4.54 11.10 -0.81
CA SER A 119 5.57 12.09 -1.16
C SER A 119 5.93 12.02 -2.65
N TRP A 120 6.05 10.80 -3.19
CA TRP A 120 6.38 10.58 -4.60
C TRP A 120 5.25 10.97 -5.54
N ALA A 121 4.00 10.70 -5.16
CA ALA A 121 2.82 11.24 -5.83
C ALA A 121 2.87 12.77 -5.88
N GLN A 122 3.04 13.41 -4.72
CA GLN A 122 3.06 14.87 -4.60
C GLN A 122 4.15 15.52 -5.47
N LEU A 123 5.34 14.93 -5.48
CA LEU A 123 6.46 15.41 -6.29
C LEU A 123 6.20 15.21 -7.78
N GLY A 124 5.65 14.06 -8.18
CA GLY A 124 5.37 13.69 -9.55
C GLY A 124 6.21 12.53 -10.08
N TYR A 125 6.76 11.70 -9.19
CA TYR A 125 7.42 10.44 -9.59
C TYR A 125 6.41 9.37 -10.04
N HIS A 126 5.16 9.48 -9.62
CA HIS A 126 4.04 8.71 -10.17
C HIS A 126 2.72 9.48 -10.04
N SER A 127 1.70 9.01 -10.77
CA SER A 127 0.33 9.54 -10.73
C SER A 127 -0.70 8.52 -10.20
N LYS A 128 -0.20 7.46 -9.55
CA LYS A 128 -0.98 6.32 -9.06
C LYS A 128 -1.75 6.65 -7.76
N PRO A 129 -2.96 6.09 -7.53
CA PRO A 129 -3.73 6.29 -6.30
C PRO A 129 -3.04 5.65 -5.08
N VAL A 130 -3.14 6.31 -3.92
CA VAL A 130 -2.63 5.83 -2.63
C VAL A 130 -3.78 5.63 -1.65
N GLY A 131 -4.10 4.37 -1.36
CA GLY A 131 -5.19 3.95 -0.50
C GLY A 131 -4.73 3.60 0.93
N LEU A 132 -5.55 3.95 1.92
CA LEU A 132 -5.40 3.63 3.33
C LEU A 132 -6.69 2.94 3.83
N LEU A 133 -6.59 1.65 4.15
CA LEU A 133 -7.73 0.87 4.66
C LEU A 133 -7.82 1.02 6.18
N ASN A 134 -8.84 1.73 6.65
CA ASN A 134 -9.06 2.05 8.06
C ASN A 134 -9.82 0.95 8.80
N VAL A 135 -9.19 -0.22 8.94
CA VAL A 135 -9.78 -1.38 9.61
C VAL A 135 -10.05 -1.06 11.07
N ALA A 136 -11.32 -1.14 11.49
CA ALA A 136 -11.75 -0.93 12.88
C ALA A 136 -11.24 0.38 13.52
N GLY A 137 -11.09 1.45 12.72
CA GLY A 137 -10.62 2.76 13.19
C GLY A 137 -9.12 2.82 13.51
N PHE A 138 -8.33 1.82 13.13
CA PHE A 138 -6.88 1.76 13.42
C PHE A 138 -6.13 3.03 12.98
N TYR A 139 -6.57 3.67 11.90
CA TYR A 139 -5.97 4.86 11.32
C TYR A 139 -6.73 6.16 11.58
N ASP A 140 -7.72 6.19 12.47
CA ASP A 140 -8.47 7.43 12.80
C ASP A 140 -7.54 8.58 13.19
N GLN A 141 -6.53 8.29 14.00
CA GLN A 141 -5.53 9.27 14.42
C GLN A 141 -4.60 9.70 13.28
N LEU A 142 -4.22 8.78 12.39
CA LEU A 142 -3.37 9.07 11.23
C LEU A 142 -4.12 9.96 10.21
N ILE A 143 -5.38 9.65 9.95
CA ILE A 143 -6.26 10.45 9.09
C ILE A 143 -6.46 11.84 9.71
N GLY A 144 -6.68 11.90 11.03
CA GLY A 144 -6.75 13.15 11.77
C GLY A 144 -5.47 13.98 11.68
N PHE A 145 -4.30 13.33 11.78
CA PHE A 145 -3.01 14.00 11.65
C PHE A 145 -2.75 14.50 10.22
N ASN A 146 -3.13 13.72 9.20
CA ASN A 146 -3.04 14.16 7.80
C ASN A 146 -3.90 15.41 7.57
N ARG A 147 -5.14 15.42 8.09
CA ARG A 147 -6.01 16.61 8.05
C ARG A 147 -5.37 17.81 8.75
N GLN A 148 -4.75 17.62 9.92
CA GLN A 148 -4.03 18.70 10.61
C GLN A 148 -2.89 19.28 9.77
N MET A 149 -2.15 18.46 9.01
CA MET A 149 -1.11 18.94 8.11
C MET A 149 -1.67 19.76 6.95
N VAL A 150 -2.84 19.39 6.43
CA VAL A 150 -3.57 20.18 5.42
C VAL A 150 -4.02 21.52 6.00
N GLU A 151 -4.69 21.52 7.16
CA GLU A 151 -5.21 22.73 7.82
C GLU A 151 -4.09 23.71 8.22
N ALA A 152 -2.94 23.19 8.64
CA ALA A 152 -1.76 23.98 8.96
C ALA A 152 -0.99 24.50 7.71
N GLY A 153 -1.38 24.07 6.51
CA GLY A 153 -0.75 24.49 5.25
C GLY A 153 0.53 23.76 4.87
N PHE A 154 0.87 22.66 5.55
CA PHE A 154 2.02 21.82 5.19
C PHE A 154 1.71 20.89 4.00
N ILE A 155 0.43 20.57 3.78
CA ILE A 155 -0.06 19.91 2.57
C ILE A 155 -0.91 20.91 1.79
N ARG A 156 -0.56 21.16 0.53
CA ARG A 156 -1.31 22.09 -0.34
C ARG A 156 -2.69 21.50 -0.67
N ALA A 157 -3.67 22.37 -0.92
CA ALA A 157 -5.05 21.95 -1.19
C ALA A 157 -5.17 20.91 -2.33
N GLN A 158 -4.39 21.07 -3.40
CA GLN A 158 -4.37 20.11 -4.53
C GLN A 158 -3.77 18.74 -4.19
N HIS A 159 -2.99 18.65 -3.11
CA HIS A 159 -2.36 17.40 -2.64
C HIS A 159 -3.16 16.74 -1.50
N ALA A 160 -4.17 17.42 -0.97
CA ALA A 160 -4.99 16.91 0.15
C ALA A 160 -5.75 15.62 -0.20
N GLY A 161 -6.05 15.40 -1.48
CA GLY A 161 -6.76 14.21 -1.97
C GLY A 161 -5.86 13.02 -2.34
N ILE A 162 -4.54 13.08 -2.10
CA ILE A 162 -3.61 11.99 -2.45
C ILE A 162 -3.88 10.74 -1.60
N MET A 163 -4.08 10.92 -0.29
CA MET A 163 -4.39 9.84 0.63
C MET A 163 -5.90 9.55 0.61
N ILE A 164 -6.29 8.53 -0.16
CA ILE A 164 -7.66 8.03 -0.20
C ILE A 164 -7.83 7.06 0.96
N HIS A 165 -8.87 7.19 1.78
CA HIS A 165 -9.14 6.26 2.86
C HIS A 165 -10.58 5.76 2.85
N ALA A 166 -10.78 4.52 3.28
CA ALA A 166 -12.09 3.93 3.48
C ALA A 166 -12.00 2.81 4.53
N ASP A 167 -13.14 2.43 5.11
CA ASP A 167 -13.20 1.40 6.14
C ASP A 167 -13.35 -0.02 5.56
N GLY A 168 -13.61 -0.14 4.25
CA GLY A 168 -13.78 -1.40 3.52
C GLY A 168 -13.00 -1.41 2.19
N ILE A 169 -12.49 -2.58 1.81
CA ILE A 169 -11.60 -2.73 0.66
C ILE A 169 -12.33 -2.48 -0.67
N GLU A 170 -13.60 -2.86 -0.78
CA GLU A 170 -14.41 -2.63 -1.97
C GLU A 170 -14.54 -1.14 -2.26
N ALA A 171 -14.97 -0.38 -1.26
CA ALA A 171 -15.12 1.08 -1.37
C ALA A 171 -13.77 1.75 -1.64
N LEU A 172 -12.68 1.26 -1.02
CA LEU A 172 -11.34 1.78 -1.26
C LEU A 172 -10.91 1.58 -2.72
N VAL A 173 -11.03 0.35 -3.25
CA VAL A 173 -10.62 0.01 -4.62
C VAL A 173 -11.49 0.75 -5.65
N ASP A 174 -12.78 0.92 -5.38
CA ASP A 174 -13.68 1.69 -6.25
C ASP A 174 -13.26 3.17 -6.30
N ALA A 175 -12.97 3.77 -5.15
CA ALA A 175 -12.47 5.15 -5.07
C ALA A 175 -11.10 5.31 -5.75
N MET A 176 -10.19 4.36 -5.56
CA MET A 176 -8.88 4.36 -6.21
C MET A 176 -9.00 4.21 -7.73
N SER A 177 -9.98 3.44 -8.22
CA SER A 177 -10.21 3.27 -9.66
C SER A 177 -10.78 4.53 -10.33
N ALA A 178 -11.52 5.35 -9.56
CA ALA A 178 -12.06 6.63 -10.00
C ALA A 178 -11.07 7.81 -9.86
N TYR A 179 -9.91 7.58 -9.24
CA TYR A 179 -8.93 8.60 -8.95
C TYR A 179 -8.46 9.35 -10.20
N GLN A 180 -8.41 10.67 -10.10
CA GLN A 180 -7.84 11.55 -11.12
C GLN A 180 -6.53 12.15 -10.60
N PRO A 181 -5.43 12.06 -11.35
CA PRO A 181 -4.15 12.65 -10.93
C PRO A 181 -4.25 14.15 -10.63
N HIS A 182 -3.60 14.58 -9.55
CA HIS A 182 -3.48 15.98 -9.14
C HIS A 182 -2.36 16.71 -9.91
N GLU A 183 -2.32 18.05 -9.81
CA GLU A 183 -1.17 18.84 -10.28
C GLU A 183 0.04 18.62 -9.35
N THR A 184 1.07 17.99 -9.89
CA THR A 184 2.30 17.61 -9.15
C THR A 184 3.23 18.82 -8.96
N ILE A 185 4.11 18.77 -7.97
CA ILE A 185 5.10 19.84 -7.73
C ILE A 185 5.99 20.07 -8.95
N PHE A 186 6.44 19.02 -9.64
CA PHE A 186 7.26 19.18 -10.85
C PHE A 186 6.55 19.92 -12.00
N ALA A 187 5.21 19.93 -12.01
CA ALA A 187 4.41 20.65 -13.00
C ALA A 187 4.07 22.09 -12.57
N MET A 188 4.31 22.47 -11.31
CA MET A 188 3.97 23.78 -10.78
C MET A 188 5.01 24.83 -11.18
N LYS A 189 4.54 26.08 -11.33
CA LYS A 189 5.41 27.25 -11.50
C LYS A 189 5.84 27.78 -10.12
N ALA A 190 7.01 28.42 -10.05
CA ALA A 190 7.62 28.87 -8.80
C ALA A 190 6.77 29.88 -8.00
N ASP A 191 5.89 30.63 -8.66
CA ASP A 191 4.94 31.57 -8.05
C ASP A 191 3.72 30.89 -7.41
N ARG A 192 3.55 29.59 -7.68
CA ARG A 192 2.48 28.74 -7.14
C ARG A 192 3.01 27.68 -6.16
N LEU A 193 4.34 27.60 -5.96
CA LEU A 193 4.97 26.72 -4.97
C LEU A 193 4.73 27.22 -3.55
#